data_AF-A0A914YAW6-F1
#
_entry.id   AF-A0A914YAW6-F1
#
_cell.length_a   1.000
_cell.length_b   1.000
_cell.length_c   1.000
_cell.angle_alpha   90.00
_cell.angle_beta   90.00
_cell.angle_gamma   90.00
#
_symmetry.space_group_name_H-M   'P 1'
#
loop_
_entity.id
_entity.type
_entity.pdbx_description
1 polymer ?
#
loop_
_entity_poly.entity_id
_entity_poly.type
_entity_poly.pdbx_seq_one_letter_code
_entity_poly.pdbx_strand_id
1 'polypeptide(L)'
;MKRPPRDSKVDRLVNFRLMRFSYLQIGMIQTLAGFLTWTAVMAQNGFCLDRLFNIRTHWDNKAVENLEDSYGQEWSFHDRKTLERSCHAAFFFAIVVLQWADLLISKTRTNSLVTQGFR
;
A
#
# COMPACT_ATOMS: atom_id res chain seq x y z
N MET A 1 15.79 -36.29 11.07
CA MET A 1 15.69 -35.50 9.82
C MET A 1 15.50 -36.46 8.66
N LYS A 2 14.39 -36.36 7.90
CA LYS A 2 14.05 -37.30 6.82
C LYS A 2 14.33 -36.75 5.41
N ARG A 3 14.79 -35.50 5.29
CA ARG A 3 14.93 -34.79 4.01
C ARG A 3 16.36 -34.91 3.48
N PRO A 4 16.58 -35.27 2.21
CA PRO A 4 17.92 -35.31 1.62
C PRO A 4 18.52 -33.90 1.47
N PRO A 5 19.85 -33.78 1.23
CA PRO A 5 20.51 -32.51 0.96
C PRO A 5 19.89 -31.79 -0.25
N ARG A 6 19.81 -30.45 -0.18
CA ARG A 6 19.25 -29.63 -1.26
C ARG A 6 20.13 -29.69 -2.52
N ASP A 7 19.50 -29.67 -3.70
CA ASP A 7 20.21 -29.48 -4.97
C ASP A 7 20.53 -27.98 -5.18
N SER A 8 21.80 -27.63 -5.34
CA SER A 8 22.23 -26.24 -5.49
C SER A 8 21.81 -25.61 -6.83
N LYS A 9 21.59 -26.42 -7.88
CA LYS A 9 21.22 -25.96 -9.22
C LYS A 9 19.71 -25.73 -9.35
N VAL A 10 18.92 -26.59 -8.71
CA VAL A 10 17.45 -26.57 -8.80
C VAL A 10 16.82 -25.79 -7.64
N ASP A 11 17.22 -26.09 -6.39
CA ASP A 11 16.63 -25.52 -5.17
C ASP A 11 17.37 -24.25 -4.73
N ARG A 12 17.18 -23.20 -5.54
CA ARG A 12 17.64 -21.84 -5.22
C ARG A 12 16.86 -21.23 -4.06
N LEU A 13 17.55 -20.38 -3.29
CA LEU A 13 16.97 -19.67 -2.15
C LEU A 13 15.80 -18.77 -2.56
N VAL A 14 15.98 -18.00 -3.62
CA VAL A 14 14.95 -17.18 -4.27
C VAL A 14 14.60 -17.84 -5.59
N ASN A 15 13.39 -18.34 -5.70
CA ASN A 15 12.86 -18.94 -6.92
C ASN A 15 11.72 -18.10 -7.47
N PHE A 16 11.32 -18.38 -8.70
CA PHE A 16 10.22 -17.67 -9.34
C PHE A 16 8.87 -17.88 -8.63
N ARG A 17 8.71 -18.99 -7.89
CA ARG A 17 7.51 -19.23 -7.07
C ARG A 17 7.40 -18.21 -5.94
N LEU A 18 8.52 -17.92 -5.26
CA LEU A 18 8.60 -16.90 -4.23
C LEU A 18 8.29 -15.52 -4.82
N MET A 19 8.92 -15.15 -5.94
CA MET A 19 8.70 -13.85 -6.58
C MET A 19 7.23 -13.65 -7.02
N ARG A 20 6.60 -14.68 -7.59
CA ARG A 20 5.18 -14.62 -7.98
C ARG A 20 4.26 -14.43 -6.77
N PHE A 21 4.52 -15.14 -5.69
CA PHE A 21 3.74 -15.03 -4.46
C PHE A 21 3.92 -13.66 -3.80
N SER A 22 5.16 -13.24 -3.57
CA SER A 22 5.46 -12.00 -2.83
C SER A 22 5.06 -10.75 -3.61
N TYR A 23 5.50 -10.62 -4.87
CA TYR A 23 5.29 -9.38 -5.62
C TYR A 23 3.91 -9.29 -6.26
N LEU A 24 3.46 -10.35 -6.93
CA LEU A 24 2.25 -10.27 -7.75
C LEU A 24 0.96 -10.57 -6.98
N GLN A 25 1.02 -11.36 -5.91
CA GLN A 25 -0.17 -11.66 -5.11
C GLN A 25 -0.23 -10.74 -3.89
N ILE A 26 0.71 -10.91 -2.94
CA ILE A 26 0.68 -10.14 -1.69
C ILE A 26 0.96 -8.66 -1.93
N GLY A 27 1.98 -8.33 -2.72
CA GLY A 27 2.34 -6.96 -3.06
C GLY A 27 1.21 -6.19 -3.77
N MET A 28 0.47 -6.85 -4.66
CA MET A 28 -0.68 -6.22 -5.32
C MET A 28 -1.82 -5.93 -4.33
N ILE A 29 -2.12 -6.86 -3.42
CA ILE A 29 -3.13 -6.64 -2.38
C ILE A 29 -2.71 -5.48 -1.46
N GLN A 30 -1.44 -5.44 -1.06
CA GLN A 30 -0.89 -4.34 -0.25
C GLN A 30 -1.00 -2.99 -0.94
N THR A 31 -0.66 -2.95 -2.23
CA THR A 31 -0.73 -1.72 -3.04
C THR A 31 -2.16 -1.23 -3.16
N LEU A 32 -3.11 -2.12 -3.47
CA LEU A 32 -4.53 -1.76 -3.61
C LEU A 32 -5.13 -1.25 -2.30
N ALA A 33 -4.81 -1.88 -1.17
CA ALA A 33 -5.29 -1.43 0.14
C ALA A 33 -4.68 -0.09 0.56
N GLY A 34 -3.41 0.15 0.26
CA GLY A 34 -2.77 1.45 0.44
C GLY A 34 -3.46 2.54 -0.40
N PHE A 35 -3.68 2.28 -1.69
CA PHE A 35 -4.38 3.20 -2.59
C PHE A 35 -5.81 3.47 -2.13
N LEU A 36 -6.54 2.44 -1.69
CA LEU A 36 -7.89 2.60 -1.17
C LEU A 36 -7.90 3.55 0.05
N THR A 37 -6.98 3.35 0.99
CA THR A 37 -6.85 4.21 2.18
C THR A 37 -6.54 5.65 1.79
N TRP A 38 -5.62 5.86 0.84
CA TRP A 38 -5.27 7.18 0.31
C TRP A 38 -6.48 7.86 -0.35
N THR A 39 -7.21 7.15 -1.21
CA THR A 39 -8.42 7.69 -1.87
C THR A 39 -9.53 7.99 -0.87
N ALA A 40 -9.68 7.18 0.18
CA ALA A 40 -10.69 7.40 1.21
C ALA A 40 -10.40 8.67 2.01
N VAL A 41 -9.14 8.92 2.39
CA VAL A 41 -8.75 10.15 3.08
C VAL A 41 -8.95 11.37 2.17
N MET A 42 -8.56 11.28 0.90
CA MET A 42 -8.81 12.36 -0.07
C MET A 42 -10.30 12.66 -0.24
N ALA A 43 -11.14 11.64 -0.41
CA ALA A 43 -12.58 11.79 -0.59
C ALA A 43 -13.28 12.37 0.65
N GLN A 44 -12.85 11.97 1.85
CA GLN A 44 -13.34 12.54 3.11
C GLN A 44 -13.03 14.04 3.25
N ASN A 45 -11.94 14.50 2.65
CA ASN A 45 -11.53 15.91 2.63
C ASN A 45 -12.01 16.66 1.36
N GLY A 46 -12.97 16.12 0.61
CA GLY A 46 -13.57 16.81 -0.54
C GLY A 46 -12.96 16.55 -1.91
N PHE A 47 -11.87 15.79 -1.98
CA PHE A 47 -11.27 15.37 -3.26
C PHE A 47 -11.77 13.97 -3.66
N CYS A 48 -12.94 13.92 -4.30
CA CYS A 48 -13.49 12.70 -4.89
C CYS A 48 -12.59 12.15 -6.01
N LEU A 49 -12.72 10.86 -6.32
CA LEU A 49 -11.90 10.19 -7.34
C LEU A 49 -11.96 10.89 -8.71
N ASP A 50 -13.13 11.38 -9.12
CA ASP A 50 -13.32 12.05 -10.41
C ASP A 50 -12.50 13.36 -10.50
N ARG A 51 -12.39 14.10 -9.39
CA ARG A 51 -11.63 15.35 -9.30
C ARG A 51 -10.12 15.11 -9.22
N LEU A 52 -9.68 13.95 -8.73
CA LEU A 52 -8.26 13.62 -8.59
C LEU A 52 -7.58 13.32 -9.93
N PHE A 53 -8.32 12.98 -10.98
CA PHE A 53 -7.74 12.73 -12.30
C PHE A 53 -7.14 14.01 -12.89
N ASN A 54 -5.86 13.94 -13.26
CA ASN A 54 -5.10 15.02 -13.92
C ASN A 54 -4.96 16.34 -13.12
N ILE A 55 -5.19 16.34 -11.81
CA ILE A 55 -5.10 17.55 -10.97
C ILE A 55 -3.66 17.96 -10.63
N ARG A 56 -2.67 17.10 -10.89
CA ARG A 56 -1.28 17.26 -10.42
C ARG A 56 -0.64 18.60 -10.81
N THR A 57 -0.85 19.07 -12.03
CA THR A 57 -0.28 20.34 -12.52
C THR A 57 -0.76 21.53 -11.68
N HIS A 58 -2.04 21.55 -11.31
CA HIS A 58 -2.62 22.59 -10.45
C HIS A 58 -2.32 22.35 -8.96
N TRP A 59 -2.23 21.08 -8.55
CA TRP A 59 -1.91 20.66 -7.18
C TRP A 59 -0.50 21.06 -6.75
N ASP A 60 0.49 20.91 -7.63
CA ASP A 60 1.90 21.22 -7.34
C ASP A 60 2.26 22.70 -7.60
N ASN A 61 1.39 23.46 -8.27
CA ASN A 61 1.62 24.86 -8.55
C ASN A 61 1.41 25.74 -7.31
N LYS A 62 2.49 26.39 -6.86
CA LYS A 62 2.50 27.33 -5.73
C LYS A 62 1.73 28.63 -5.98
N ALA A 63 1.57 29.01 -7.25
CA ALA A 63 0.86 30.26 -7.61
C ALA A 63 -0.66 30.11 -7.55
N VAL A 64 -1.19 28.88 -7.48
CA VAL A 64 -2.62 28.62 -7.34
C VAL A 64 -2.94 28.58 -5.85
N GLU A 65 -3.76 29.49 -5.35
CA GLU A 65 -4.23 29.48 -3.94
C GLU A 65 -5.71 29.12 -3.80
N ASN A 66 -6.43 29.02 -4.91
CA ASN A 66 -7.87 28.81 -4.98
C ASN A 66 -8.22 27.53 -5.75
N LEU A 67 -7.60 26.41 -5.40
CA LEU A 67 -7.94 25.14 -6.04
C LEU A 67 -9.29 24.64 -5.51
N GLU A 68 -10.29 24.54 -6.38
CA GLU A 68 -11.62 24.05 -6.03
C GLU A 68 -11.64 22.52 -5.85
N ASP A 69 -12.24 22.05 -4.75
CA ASP A 69 -12.52 20.64 -4.48
C ASP A 69 -13.84 20.17 -5.14
N SER A 70 -14.35 19.00 -4.78
CA SER A 70 -15.60 18.46 -5.36
C SER A 70 -16.87 19.04 -4.72
N TYR A 71 -16.72 19.76 -3.60
CA TYR A 71 -17.80 20.39 -2.85
C TYR A 71 -17.85 21.91 -3.05
N GLY A 72 -16.97 22.48 -3.88
CA GLY A 72 -16.89 23.91 -4.16
C GLY A 72 -16.08 24.72 -3.16
N GLN A 73 -15.25 24.07 -2.34
CA GLN A 73 -14.35 24.76 -1.41
C GLN A 73 -13.02 25.10 -2.09
N GLU A 74 -12.48 26.28 -1.81
CA GLU A 74 -11.18 26.71 -2.30
C GLU A 74 -10.06 26.31 -1.32
N TRP A 75 -9.01 25.68 -1.86
CA TRP A 75 -7.89 25.20 -1.07
C TRP A 75 -6.58 25.92 -1.37
N SER A 76 -5.97 26.47 -0.30
CA SER A 76 -4.65 27.09 -0.36
C SER A 76 -3.54 26.08 -0.69
N PHE A 77 -2.39 26.54 -1.19
CA PHE A 77 -1.25 25.64 -1.43
C PHE A 77 -0.77 24.94 -0.15
N HIS A 78 -0.78 25.65 0.99
CA HIS A 78 -0.33 25.10 2.26
C HIS A 78 -1.25 23.96 2.73
N ASP A 79 -2.56 24.17 2.69
CA ASP A 79 -3.55 23.20 3.19
C ASP A 79 -3.56 21.94 2.33
N ARG A 80 -3.45 22.08 1.01
CA ARG A 80 -3.32 20.94 0.08
C ARG A 80 -2.09 20.10 0.39
N LYS A 81 -0.94 20.74 0.62
CA LYS A 81 0.29 20.02 0.99
C LYS A 81 0.23 19.41 2.38
N THR A 82 -0.52 19.99 3.30
CA THR A 82 -0.79 19.37 4.60
C THR A 82 -1.67 18.13 4.46
N LEU A 83 -2.75 18.21 3.66
CA LEU A 83 -3.59 17.06 3.32
C LEU A 83 -2.79 15.95 2.61
N GLU A 84 -1.95 16.30 1.64
CA GLU A 84 -1.08 15.35 0.94
C GLU A 84 -0.15 14.60 1.91
N ARG A 85 0.47 15.31 2.85
CA ARG A 85 1.31 14.71 3.90
C ARG A 85 0.52 13.77 4.80
N SER A 86 -0.69 14.15 5.19
CA SER A 86 -1.60 13.28 5.94
C SER A 86 -1.96 12.03 5.14
N CYS A 87 -2.18 12.15 3.83
CA CYS A 87 -2.46 11.02 2.95
C CYS A 87 -1.25 10.07 2.82
N HIS A 88 -0.02 10.59 2.74
CA HIS A 88 1.19 9.77 2.78
C HIS A 88 1.33 9.01 4.10
N ALA A 89 1.03 9.66 5.23
CA ALA A 89 1.04 9.01 6.53
C ALA A 89 -0.04 7.90 6.62
N ALA A 90 -1.24 8.14 6.09
CA ALA A 90 -2.30 7.14 6.05
C ALA A 90 -1.93 5.93 5.18
N PHE A 91 -1.34 6.16 4.00
CA PHE A 91 -0.84 5.09 3.12
C PHE A 91 0.26 4.26 3.80
N PHE A 92 1.20 4.94 4.47
CA PHE A 92 2.24 4.27 5.25
C PHE A 92 1.64 3.41 6.37
N PHE A 93 0.69 3.95 7.13
CA PHE A 93 0.01 3.21 8.18
C PHE A 93 -0.73 1.98 7.64
N ALA A 94 -1.39 2.10 6.47
CA ALA A 94 -2.04 0.96 5.81
C ALA A 94 -1.02 -0.16 5.46
N ILE A 95 0.17 0.20 4.97
CA ILE A 95 1.24 -0.79 4.74
C ILE A 95 1.63 -1.48 6.05
N VAL A 96 1.85 -0.72 7.14
CA VAL A 96 2.25 -1.27 8.44
C VAL A 96 1.23 -2.29 8.96
N VAL A 97 -0.07 -1.99 8.84
CA VAL A 97 -1.14 -2.90 9.24
C VAL A 97 -1.13 -4.19 8.41
N LEU A 98 -0.95 -4.09 7.09
CA LEU A 98 -0.90 -5.28 6.21
C LEU A 98 0.37 -6.11 6.43
N GLN A 99 1.45 -5.48 6.86
CA GLN A 99 2.68 -6.16 7.22
C GLN A 99 2.51 -7.06 8.45
N TRP A 100 1.56 -6.78 9.35
CA TRP A 100 1.23 -7.73 10.42
C TRP A 100 0.70 -9.04 9.86
N ALA A 101 -0.19 -8.98 8.86
CA ALA A 101 -0.68 -10.17 8.18
C ALA A 101 0.43 -10.86 7.37
N ASP A 102 1.28 -10.09 6.69
CA ASP A 102 2.42 -10.63 5.91
C ASP A 102 3.43 -11.37 6.81
N LEU A 103 3.69 -10.84 8.01
CA LEU A 103 4.50 -11.50 9.03
C LEU A 103 3.89 -12.84 9.47
N LEU A 104 2.58 -12.90 9.65
CA LEU A 104 1.89 -14.13 10.05
C LEU A 104 1.99 -15.18 8.94
N ILE A 105 1.66 -14.83 7.68
CA ILE A 105 1.67 -15.81 6.58
C ILE A 105 3.08 -16.26 6.21
N SER A 106 4.10 -15.39 6.35
CA SER A 106 5.49 -15.74 6.05
C SER A 106 6.13 -16.69 7.08
N LYS A 107 5.55 -16.80 8.29
CA LYS A 107 5.99 -17.77 9.33
C LYS A 107 5.93 -19.21 8.84
N THR A 108 4.97 -19.55 7.98
CA THR A 108 4.71 -20.93 7.55
C THR A 108 4.63 -21.04 6.03
N ARG A 109 5.41 -21.94 5.43
CA ARG A 109 5.39 -22.17 3.98
C ARG A 109 4.43 -23.27 3.52
N THR A 110 4.02 -24.16 4.41
CA THR A 110 3.19 -25.33 4.09
C THR A 110 2.16 -25.67 5.17
N ASN A 111 2.54 -25.50 6.45
CA ASN A 111 1.67 -25.83 7.57
C ASN A 111 0.67 -24.70 7.81
N SER A 112 -0.50 -25.02 8.36
CA SER A 112 -1.42 -24.01 8.88
C SER A 112 -0.84 -23.35 10.13
N LEU A 113 -1.15 -22.07 10.33
CA LEU A 113 -0.75 -21.31 11.51
C LEU A 113 -1.30 -21.90 12.81
N VAL A 114 -2.50 -22.48 12.77
CA VAL A 114 -3.12 -23.10 13.94
C VAL A 114 -2.34 -24.35 14.38
N THR A 115 -1.88 -25.15 13.43
CA THR A 115 -1.09 -26.35 13.71
C THR A 115 0.34 -26.02 14.12
N GLN A 116 0.94 -24.97 13.53
CA GLN A 116 2.31 -24.55 13.84
C GLN A 116 2.39 -23.82 15.19
N GLY A 117 1.37 -23.02 15.54
CA GLY A 117 1.33 -22.20 16.73
C GLY A 117 2.19 -20.92 16.67
N PHE A 118 1.98 -20.04 17.65
CA PHE A 118 2.66 -18.75 17.78
C PHE A 118 3.87 -18.76 18.74
N ARG A 119 4.34 -19.95 19.12
CA ARG A 119 5.54 -20.10 19.92
C ARG A 119 6.80 -19.70 19.15
#